data_AF-A0AB35HFR6-F1
#
_entry.id   AF-A0AB35HFR6-F1
#
_cell.length_a   1.000
_cell.length_b   1.000
_cell.length_c   1.000
_cell.angle_alpha   90.00
_cell.angle_beta   90.00
_cell.angle_gamma   90.00
#
_symmetry.space_group_name_H-M   'P 1'
#
loop_
_entity.id
_entity.type
_entity.pdbx_description
1 polymer ?
#
loop_
_entity_poly.entity_id
_entity_poly.type
_entity_poly.pdbx_seq_one_letter_code
_entity_poly.pdbx_strand_id
1 'polypeptide(L)'
;MADKKRELRELKDAAEVARLQELSVYERDDMGFANSKLIQATFPYRDTGERQWTSTNGGMSVTITALSRKHGLPYGTYPRLLMIWLTGKVVENAHSFDPEDPARRKIFFGNHLSTFMEELGIEARYGSHTDFKGNVVESNSMRLAEQIRRVFNLNINIESLYELEDKAVESYTNTLISQNLELYWDKHSSPDQYSLLDSYVVLSEEFFDFLKSRPVPVDLGVLRKLKSSAMALDLYVWLTHRAFYARRPFIVPVPALMEQFGTSLDPDDSGDRRIFMKNMRKAVKKMHKVWPETSEELKTGEKKLEVLPRGKGLRVFPMNPSVPPKKSSRTKKPRRRG
;
A
#
# COMPACT_ATOMS: atom_id res chain seq x y z
N MET A 1 23.36 23.89 -16.06
CA MET A 1 23.54 22.49 -15.57
C MET A 1 22.32 21.97 -14.79
N ALA A 2 21.77 22.74 -13.83
CA ALA A 2 20.59 22.32 -13.05
C ALA A 2 19.31 22.14 -13.89
N ASP A 3 19.02 23.06 -14.81
CA ASP A 3 17.81 22.99 -15.66
C ASP A 3 17.82 21.78 -16.59
N LYS A 4 18.96 21.46 -17.20
CA LYS A 4 19.13 20.28 -18.06
C LYS A 4 18.91 18.95 -17.30
N LYS A 5 19.34 18.89 -16.03
CA LYS A 5 19.13 17.71 -15.16
C LYS A 5 17.66 17.56 -14.76
N ARG A 6 16.95 18.68 -14.55
CA ARG A 6 15.52 18.70 -14.27
C ARG A 6 14.71 18.26 -15.49
N GLU A 7 14.99 18.83 -16.65
CA GLU A 7 14.33 18.49 -17.91
C GLU A 7 14.50 16.99 -18.25
N LEU A 8 15.72 16.46 -18.13
CA LEU A 8 15.97 15.03 -18.32
C LEU A 8 15.16 14.15 -17.37
N ARG A 9 14.99 14.59 -16.11
CA ARG A 9 14.18 13.86 -15.12
C ARG A 9 12.70 13.90 -15.49
N GLU A 10 12.19 15.04 -15.93
CA GLU A 10 10.80 15.21 -16.37
C GLU A 10 10.50 14.34 -17.61
N LEU A 11 11.43 14.31 -18.59
CA LEU A 11 11.33 13.44 -19.76
C LEU A 11 11.34 11.94 -19.40
N LYS A 12 12.25 11.51 -18.51
CA LYS A 12 12.28 10.13 -18.01
C LYS A 12 11.00 9.77 -17.26
N ASP A 13 10.46 10.71 -16.48
CA ASP A 13 9.22 10.48 -15.75
C ASP A 13 8.03 10.29 -16.70
N ALA A 14 7.92 11.15 -17.72
CA ALA A 14 6.89 11.09 -18.74
C ALA A 14 6.98 9.80 -19.59
N ALA A 15 8.18 9.40 -20.01
CA ALA A 15 8.38 8.17 -20.77
C ALA A 15 7.94 6.93 -19.99
N GLU A 16 8.26 6.85 -18.70
CA GLU A 16 7.84 5.75 -17.85
C GLU A 16 6.31 5.77 -17.63
N VAL A 17 5.69 6.95 -17.49
CA VAL A 17 4.22 7.06 -17.42
C VAL A 17 3.57 6.57 -18.72
N ALA A 18 4.11 6.93 -19.89
CA ALA A 18 3.62 6.42 -21.16
C ALA A 18 3.73 4.89 -21.22
N ARG A 19 4.87 4.32 -20.81
CA ARG A 19 5.08 2.88 -20.72
C ARG A 19 4.06 2.19 -19.80
N LEU A 20 3.71 2.79 -18.65
CA LEU A 20 2.66 2.26 -17.76
C LEU A 20 1.28 2.22 -18.41
N GLN A 21 0.99 3.17 -19.29
CA GLN A 21 -0.31 3.30 -19.97
C GLN A 21 -0.41 2.45 -21.24
N GLU A 22 0.71 2.22 -21.92
CA GLU A 22 0.78 1.41 -23.16
C GLU A 22 0.87 -0.08 -22.87
N LEU A 23 1.66 -0.49 -21.88
CA LEU A 23 1.89 -1.89 -21.54
C LEU A 23 1.08 -2.31 -20.32
N SER A 24 0.44 -3.48 -20.44
CA SER A 24 -0.26 -4.09 -19.30
C SER A 24 0.72 -4.46 -18.19
N VAL A 25 0.20 -4.56 -16.96
CA VAL A 25 0.98 -5.02 -15.79
C VAL A 25 1.64 -6.39 -16.02
N TYR A 26 1.01 -7.24 -16.83
CA TYR A 26 1.52 -8.57 -17.19
C TYR A 26 2.72 -8.50 -18.13
N GLU A 27 2.72 -7.57 -19.08
CA GLU A 27 3.84 -7.39 -20.04
C GLU A 27 5.05 -6.73 -19.38
N ARG A 28 4.82 -5.95 -18.32
CA ARG A 28 5.89 -5.30 -17.54
C ARG A 28 6.45 -6.16 -16.41
N ASP A 29 5.81 -7.28 -16.10
CA ASP A 29 6.11 -8.10 -14.92
C ASP A 29 6.08 -7.29 -13.60
N ASP A 30 5.11 -6.37 -13.50
CA ASP A 30 4.98 -5.41 -12.39
C ASP A 30 3.81 -5.78 -11.45
N MET A 31 3.46 -7.06 -11.36
CA MET A 31 2.34 -7.51 -10.53
C MET A 31 2.73 -7.58 -9.06
N GLY A 32 2.00 -6.85 -8.23
CA GLY A 32 2.07 -6.94 -6.77
C GLY A 32 0.73 -7.36 -6.17
N PHE A 33 0.70 -7.54 -4.85
CA PHE A 33 -0.51 -7.88 -4.12
C PHE A 33 -0.66 -7.02 -2.88
N ALA A 34 -1.90 -6.66 -2.55
CA ALA A 34 -2.26 -6.02 -1.30
C ALA A 34 -3.36 -6.84 -0.60
N ASN A 35 -3.41 -6.83 0.73
CA ASN A 35 -4.44 -7.55 1.47
C ASN A 35 -5.75 -6.75 1.58
N SER A 36 -6.87 -7.35 1.16
CA SER A 36 -8.20 -6.73 1.14
C SER A 36 -8.68 -6.09 2.45
N LYS A 37 -8.28 -6.63 3.61
CA LYS A 37 -8.65 -6.10 4.93
C LYS A 37 -7.75 -4.92 5.32
N LEU A 38 -6.44 -5.00 5.09
CA LEU A 38 -5.51 -3.88 5.36
C LEU A 38 -5.75 -2.66 4.46
N ILE A 39 -6.31 -2.85 3.26
CA ILE A 39 -6.71 -1.74 2.38
C ILE A 39 -7.77 -0.84 3.03
N GLN A 40 -8.60 -1.42 3.89
CA GLN A 40 -9.70 -0.72 4.56
C GLN A 40 -9.28 -0.12 5.91
N ALA A 41 -8.03 -0.36 6.32
CA ALA A 41 -7.47 0.07 7.59
C ALA A 41 -6.02 0.49 7.41
N THR A 42 -5.86 1.69 6.85
CA THR A 42 -4.53 2.17 6.46
C THR A 42 -3.73 2.64 7.68
N PHE A 43 -2.42 2.47 7.63
CA PHE A 43 -1.52 3.03 8.64
C PHE A 43 -1.68 4.56 8.75
N PRO A 44 -1.27 5.19 9.86
CA PRO A 44 -1.17 6.64 9.93
C PRO A 44 -0.35 7.27 8.79
N TYR A 45 -0.72 8.48 8.38
CA TYR A 45 0.04 9.27 7.39
C TYR A 45 1.29 9.91 7.97
N ARG A 46 1.31 10.11 9.29
CA ARG A 46 2.38 10.75 10.06
C ARG A 46 2.58 10.00 11.37
N ASP A 47 3.70 10.24 12.02
CA ASP A 47 3.89 9.76 13.39
C ASP A 47 2.85 10.42 14.28
N THR A 48 2.06 9.61 14.97
CA THR A 48 1.01 10.07 15.88
C THR A 48 1.54 10.21 17.30
N GLY A 49 2.69 9.60 17.63
CA GLY A 49 3.14 9.43 19.02
C GLY A 49 2.34 8.37 19.79
N GLU A 50 1.26 7.86 19.21
CA GLU A 50 0.37 6.89 19.83
C GLU A 50 0.92 5.45 19.76
N ARG A 51 0.37 4.61 20.63
CA ARG A 51 0.69 3.17 20.69
C ARG A 51 -0.34 2.30 20.01
N GLN A 52 -1.54 2.83 19.81
CA GLN A 52 -2.66 2.16 19.16
C GLN A 52 -3.26 3.06 18.08
N TRP A 53 -3.70 2.44 17.00
CA TRP A 53 -4.37 3.11 15.91
C TRP A 53 -5.51 2.25 15.41
N THR A 54 -6.70 2.83 15.35
CA THR A 54 -7.90 2.14 14.89
C THR A 54 -8.43 2.82 13.64
N SER A 55 -8.89 2.00 12.70
CA SER A 55 -9.61 2.45 11.52
C SER A 55 -10.88 1.63 11.37
N THR A 56 -11.97 2.30 10.99
CA THR A 56 -13.31 1.70 10.95
C THR A 56 -13.90 1.86 9.55
N ASN A 57 -14.53 0.79 9.07
CA ASN A 57 -15.27 0.78 7.82
C ASN A 57 -16.57 -0.02 7.99
N GLY A 58 -17.67 0.67 8.28
CA GLY A 58 -18.95 0.01 8.56
C GLY A 58 -18.83 -0.89 9.78
N GLY A 59 -19.22 -2.16 9.66
CA GLY A 59 -19.16 -3.13 10.76
C GLY A 59 -17.76 -3.67 11.06
N MET A 60 -16.71 -3.28 10.32
CA MET A 60 -15.35 -3.77 10.55
C MET A 60 -14.47 -2.68 11.16
N SER A 61 -13.79 -3.00 12.26
CA SER A 61 -12.76 -2.17 12.87
C SER A 61 -11.44 -2.94 12.87
N VAL A 62 -10.35 -2.25 12.55
CA VAL A 62 -9.00 -2.82 12.61
C VAL A 62 -8.17 -1.94 13.52
N THR A 63 -7.67 -2.53 14.59
CA THR A 63 -6.81 -1.88 15.57
C THR A 63 -5.42 -2.45 15.48
N ILE A 64 -4.43 -1.62 15.19
CA ILE A 64 -3.02 -1.99 15.26
C ILE A 64 -2.43 -1.48 16.58
N THR A 65 -1.65 -2.34 17.24
CA THR A 65 -0.98 -2.03 18.51
C THR A 65 0.52 -2.24 18.37
N ALA A 66 1.30 -1.22 18.68
CA ALA A 66 2.75 -1.35 18.77
C ALA A 66 3.14 -2.10 20.04
N LEU A 67 3.93 -3.17 19.91
CA LEU A 67 4.36 -4.03 21.01
C LEU A 67 5.73 -3.63 21.59
N SER A 68 6.63 -3.09 20.76
CA SER A 68 7.97 -2.68 21.19
C SER A 68 7.92 -1.36 21.96
N ARG A 69 8.44 -1.29 23.18
CA ARG A 69 8.52 -0.01 23.94
C ARG A 69 9.34 1.07 23.22
N LYS A 70 10.26 0.68 22.34
CA LYS A 70 11.17 1.59 21.63
C LYS A 70 10.60 2.09 20.30
N HIS A 71 9.86 1.23 19.60
CA HIS A 71 9.36 1.52 18.27
C HIS A 71 7.85 1.76 18.33
N GLY A 72 7.40 2.94 17.87
CA GLY A 72 5.99 3.32 17.80
C GLY A 72 5.26 2.67 16.63
N LEU A 73 4.06 3.17 16.33
CA LEU A 73 3.31 2.72 15.17
C LEU A 73 4.03 3.07 13.85
N PRO A 74 3.93 2.23 12.82
CA PRO A 74 4.42 2.57 11.50
C PRO A 74 3.57 3.67 10.86
N TYR A 75 4.18 4.50 10.03
CA TYR A 75 3.50 5.60 9.35
C TYR A 75 4.13 5.95 8.00
N GLY A 76 3.38 6.71 7.20
CA GLY A 76 3.86 7.24 5.92
C GLY A 76 4.03 6.16 4.84
N THR A 77 4.89 6.41 3.87
CA THR A 77 4.91 5.62 2.63
C THR A 77 5.62 4.27 2.77
N TYR A 78 6.68 4.17 3.58
CA TYR A 78 7.48 2.94 3.67
C TYR A 78 6.72 1.71 4.18
N PRO A 79 5.92 1.79 5.26
CA PRO A 79 5.13 0.64 5.71
C PRO A 79 4.16 0.12 4.65
N ARG A 80 3.60 1.03 3.84
CA ARG A 80 2.65 0.67 2.78
C ARG A 80 3.35 -0.11 1.66
N LEU A 81 4.50 0.39 1.21
CA LEU A 81 5.33 -0.29 0.21
C LEU A 81 5.82 -1.63 0.74
N LEU A 82 6.29 -1.67 1.98
CA LEU A 82 6.73 -2.89 2.66
C LEU A 82 5.60 -3.93 2.74
N MET A 83 4.39 -3.53 3.14
CA MET A 83 3.25 -4.45 3.24
C MET A 83 2.82 -5.00 1.88
N ILE A 84 2.87 -4.19 0.81
CA ILE A 84 2.56 -4.65 -0.55
C ILE A 84 3.61 -5.65 -1.03
N TRP A 85 4.90 -5.33 -0.86
CA TRP A 85 5.99 -6.24 -1.18
C TRP A 85 5.90 -7.55 -0.39
N LEU A 86 5.64 -7.46 0.92
CA LEU A 86 5.53 -8.62 1.81
C LEU A 86 4.36 -9.52 1.41
N THR A 87 3.20 -8.94 1.08
CA THR A 87 2.05 -9.70 0.59
C THR A 87 2.41 -10.44 -0.71
N GLY A 88 3.16 -9.80 -1.61
CA GLY A 88 3.67 -10.45 -2.82
C GLY A 88 4.56 -11.65 -2.51
N LYS A 89 5.52 -11.50 -1.59
CA LYS A 89 6.38 -12.60 -1.12
C LYS A 89 5.62 -13.73 -0.44
N VAL A 90 4.59 -13.42 0.34
CA VAL A 90 3.71 -14.43 0.94
C VAL A 90 2.95 -15.21 -0.12
N VAL A 91 2.40 -14.53 -1.13
CA VAL A 91 1.69 -15.19 -2.24
C VAL A 91 2.66 -16.07 -3.06
N GLU A 92 3.85 -15.56 -3.38
CA GLU A 92 4.91 -16.31 -4.07
C GLU A 92 5.30 -17.58 -3.29
N ASN A 93 5.61 -17.44 -2.00
CA ASN A 93 5.97 -18.57 -1.15
C ASN A 93 4.81 -19.54 -0.98
N ALA A 94 3.57 -19.05 -0.94
CA ALA A 94 2.40 -19.92 -0.83
C ALA A 94 2.16 -20.81 -2.05
N HIS A 95 2.70 -20.41 -3.21
CA HIS A 95 2.68 -21.23 -4.43
C HIS A 95 3.93 -22.10 -4.58
N SER A 96 5.07 -21.66 -4.05
CA SER A 96 6.38 -22.28 -4.32
C SER A 96 6.79 -23.34 -3.30
N PHE A 97 6.25 -23.28 -2.08
CA PHE A 97 6.57 -24.21 -0.99
C PHE A 97 5.43 -25.20 -0.76
N ASP A 98 5.77 -26.34 -0.16
CA ASP A 98 4.78 -27.27 0.39
C ASP A 98 3.91 -26.54 1.44
N PRO A 99 2.59 -26.76 1.48
CA PRO A 99 1.72 -26.15 2.47
C PRO A 99 2.17 -26.32 3.93
N GLU A 100 2.77 -27.45 4.26
CA GLU A 100 3.21 -27.80 5.62
C GLU A 100 4.66 -27.38 5.91
N ASP A 101 5.42 -26.88 4.92
CA ASP A 101 6.80 -26.46 5.12
C ASP A 101 6.87 -25.14 5.91
N PRO A 102 7.41 -25.12 7.14
CA PRO A 102 7.52 -23.91 7.94
C PRO A 102 8.42 -22.84 7.30
N ALA A 103 9.33 -23.21 6.39
CA ALA A 103 10.24 -22.27 5.71
C ALA A 103 9.47 -21.25 4.85
N ARG A 104 8.25 -21.56 4.40
CA ARG A 104 7.42 -20.64 3.61
C ARG A 104 7.17 -19.30 4.30
N ARG A 105 7.22 -19.27 5.64
CA ARG A 105 6.98 -18.07 6.48
C ARG A 105 8.23 -17.25 6.73
N LYS A 106 9.41 -17.75 6.38
CA LYS A 106 10.68 -17.03 6.51
C LYS A 106 10.91 -16.19 5.26
N ILE A 107 10.84 -14.87 5.41
CA ILE A 107 11.01 -13.91 4.31
C ILE A 107 12.34 -13.19 4.50
N PHE A 108 13.20 -13.26 3.48
CA PHE A 108 14.48 -12.59 3.47
C PHE A 108 14.35 -11.19 2.89
N PHE A 109 15.01 -10.23 3.53
CA PHE A 109 15.25 -8.89 3.00
C PHE A 109 16.64 -8.79 2.32
N GLY A 110 17.44 -9.86 2.40
CA GLY A 110 18.80 -9.91 1.88
C GLY A 110 19.85 -9.31 2.80
N ASN A 111 21.10 -9.36 2.35
CA ASN A 111 22.28 -8.91 3.09
C ASN A 111 22.63 -7.43 2.89
N HIS A 112 21.88 -6.70 2.05
CA HIS A 112 22.14 -5.28 1.77
C HIS A 112 20.86 -4.45 1.65
N LEU A 113 20.77 -3.38 2.46
CA LEU A 113 19.57 -2.55 2.54
C LEU A 113 19.27 -1.76 1.26
N SER A 114 20.26 -1.32 0.48
CA SER A 114 19.96 -0.64 -0.80
C SER A 114 19.28 -1.56 -1.79
N THR A 115 19.74 -2.81 -1.88
CA THR A 115 19.15 -3.79 -2.79
C THR A 115 17.69 -4.03 -2.42
N PHE A 116 17.39 -4.15 -1.12
CA PHE A 116 16.02 -4.21 -0.65
C PHE A 116 15.22 -2.93 -0.94
N MET A 117 15.83 -1.76 -0.79
CA MET A 117 15.19 -0.48 -1.15
C MET A 117 14.83 -0.42 -2.64
N GLU A 118 15.69 -0.93 -3.51
CA GLU A 118 15.45 -1.02 -4.96
C GLU A 118 14.27 -1.93 -5.28
N GLU A 119 14.10 -3.06 -4.58
CA GLU A 119 12.91 -3.92 -4.70
C GLU A 119 11.62 -3.17 -4.33
N LEU A 120 11.67 -2.30 -3.31
CA LEU A 120 10.55 -1.41 -2.96
C LEU A 120 10.40 -0.22 -3.92
N GLY A 121 11.30 -0.10 -4.92
CA GLY A 121 11.37 1.00 -5.85
C GLY A 121 11.78 2.31 -5.20
N ILE A 122 12.61 2.30 -4.17
CA ILE A 122 13.13 3.46 -3.44
C ILE A 122 14.60 3.65 -3.80
N GLU A 123 14.96 4.85 -4.27
CA GLU A 123 16.36 5.20 -4.52
C GLU A 123 17.10 5.35 -3.18
N ALA A 124 18.12 4.54 -2.92
CA ALA A 124 18.83 4.56 -1.66
C ALA A 124 19.67 5.84 -1.45
N ARG A 125 19.63 6.38 -0.25
CA ARG A 125 20.54 7.41 0.27
C ARG A 125 20.96 6.99 1.66
N TYR A 126 22.19 7.30 2.05
CA TYR A 126 22.77 6.90 3.33
C TYR A 126 23.19 8.11 4.15
N GLY A 127 23.44 7.85 5.44
CA GLY A 127 23.89 8.85 6.40
C GLY A 127 22.78 9.80 6.86
N SER A 128 23.17 10.92 7.43
CA SER A 128 22.29 12.02 7.79
C SER A 128 22.80 13.30 7.15
N HIS A 129 21.91 14.24 6.86
CA HIS A 129 22.30 15.59 6.44
C HIS A 129 21.61 16.61 7.33
N THR A 130 22.22 17.78 7.49
CA THR A 130 21.61 18.89 8.19
C THR A 130 20.74 19.68 7.22
N ASP A 131 19.47 19.91 7.59
CA ASP A 131 18.59 20.76 6.79
C ASP A 131 18.97 22.26 6.92
N PHE A 132 18.32 23.12 6.13
CA PHE A 132 18.54 24.57 6.16
C PHE A 132 18.22 25.23 7.52
N LYS A 133 17.55 24.51 8.43
CA LYS A 133 17.19 24.97 9.78
C LYS A 133 18.12 24.40 10.85
N GLY A 134 19.17 23.68 10.47
CA GLY A 134 20.12 23.08 11.40
C GLY A 134 19.70 21.73 11.97
N ASN A 135 18.59 21.14 11.51
CA ASN A 135 18.13 19.84 12.03
C ASN A 135 18.82 18.69 11.31
N VAL A 136 19.24 17.68 12.07
CA VAL A 136 19.73 16.41 11.51
C VAL A 136 18.56 15.64 10.92
N VAL A 137 18.59 15.42 9.60
CA VAL A 137 17.59 14.66 8.86
C VAL A 137 18.19 13.30 8.50
N GLU A 138 17.60 12.25 9.05
CA GLU A 138 17.94 10.86 8.72
C GLU A 138 17.77 10.59 7.21
N SER A 139 18.59 9.70 6.68
CA SER A 139 18.42 9.18 5.33
C SER A 139 17.15 8.34 5.17
N ASN A 140 16.76 8.08 3.93
CA ASN A 140 15.64 7.19 3.67
C ASN A 140 15.94 5.72 4.01
N SER A 141 17.20 5.26 3.96
CA SER A 141 17.56 3.92 4.42
C SER A 141 17.33 3.75 5.92
N MET A 142 17.81 4.70 6.75
CA MET A 142 17.55 4.71 8.19
C MET A 142 16.06 4.73 8.51
N ARG A 143 15.30 5.59 7.82
CA ARG A 143 13.84 5.64 7.99
C ARG A 143 13.14 4.36 7.57
N LEU A 144 13.54 3.72 6.46
CA LEU A 144 12.95 2.43 6.06
C LEU A 144 13.25 1.36 7.11
N ALA A 145 14.50 1.26 7.56
CA ALA A 145 14.90 0.30 8.59
C ALA A 145 14.12 0.50 9.90
N GLU A 146 13.85 1.75 10.29
CA GLU A 146 12.97 2.06 11.42
C GLU A 146 11.53 1.60 11.16
N GLN A 147 10.97 1.85 9.98
CA GLN A 147 9.61 1.41 9.63
C GLN A 147 9.48 -0.12 9.56
N ILE A 148 10.51 -0.85 9.13
CA ILE A 148 10.57 -2.32 9.22
C ILE A 148 10.42 -2.78 10.67
N ARG A 149 11.22 -2.21 11.59
CA ARG A 149 11.13 -2.53 13.02
C ARG A 149 9.75 -2.24 13.59
N ARG A 150 9.14 -1.11 13.19
CA ARG A 150 7.78 -0.74 13.60
C ARG A 150 6.73 -1.74 13.12
N VAL A 151 6.74 -2.10 11.83
CA VAL A 151 5.77 -3.04 11.24
C VAL A 151 5.86 -4.41 11.88
N PHE A 152 7.04 -5.00 12.00
CA PHE A 152 7.17 -6.37 12.50
C PHE A 152 7.04 -6.48 14.03
N ASN A 153 6.95 -5.37 14.76
CA ASN A 153 6.63 -5.34 16.19
C ASN A 153 5.18 -4.89 16.46
N LEU A 154 4.23 -5.28 15.60
CA LEU A 154 2.80 -5.02 15.79
C LEU A 154 1.99 -6.27 16.17
N ASN A 155 0.87 -6.00 16.82
CA ASN A 155 -0.31 -6.87 16.87
C ASN A 155 -1.44 -6.20 16.06
N ILE A 156 -2.17 -6.98 15.27
CA ILE A 156 -3.38 -6.57 14.57
C ILE A 156 -4.58 -7.24 15.22
N ASN A 157 -5.52 -6.43 15.70
CA ASN A 157 -6.84 -6.84 16.11
C ASN A 157 -7.85 -6.45 15.02
N ILE A 158 -8.71 -7.39 14.63
CA ILE A 158 -9.81 -7.16 13.69
C ILE A 158 -11.10 -7.55 14.37
N GLU A 159 -12.00 -6.57 14.48
CA GLU A 159 -13.35 -6.73 14.97
C GLU A 159 -14.31 -6.63 13.79
N SER A 160 -15.31 -7.49 13.74
CA SER A 160 -16.31 -7.49 12.67
C SER A 160 -17.67 -7.79 13.23
N LEU A 161 -18.62 -6.88 12.97
CA LEU A 161 -20.04 -7.01 13.21
C LEU A 161 -20.73 -7.21 11.86
N TYR A 162 -21.37 -8.37 11.69
CA TYR A 162 -22.12 -8.71 10.49
C TYR A 162 -23.31 -9.61 10.82
N GLU A 163 -24.22 -9.78 9.86
CA GLU A 163 -25.40 -10.64 10.01
C GLU A 163 -25.20 -11.95 9.26
N LEU A 164 -25.53 -13.06 9.92
CA LEU A 164 -25.51 -14.41 9.34
C LEU A 164 -26.75 -15.15 9.82
N GLU A 165 -27.56 -15.66 8.89
CA GLU A 165 -28.81 -16.39 9.21
C GLU A 165 -29.72 -15.62 10.18
N ASP A 166 -29.97 -14.34 9.89
CA ASP A 166 -30.78 -13.39 10.68
C ASP A 166 -30.29 -13.19 12.13
N LYS A 167 -29.02 -13.51 12.41
CA LYS A 167 -28.37 -13.29 13.70
C LYS A 167 -27.19 -12.34 13.55
N ALA A 168 -27.10 -11.39 14.49
CA ALA A 168 -25.91 -10.57 14.64
C ALA A 168 -24.74 -11.45 15.12
N VAL A 169 -23.61 -11.37 14.42
CA VAL A 169 -22.37 -12.07 14.74
C VAL A 169 -21.29 -11.04 15.03
N GLU A 170 -20.69 -11.18 16.20
CA GLU A 170 -19.47 -10.46 16.60
C GLU A 170 -18.27 -11.39 16.44
N SER A 171 -17.29 -10.97 15.68
CA SER A 171 -16.07 -11.73 15.42
C SER A 171 -14.85 -10.90 15.80
N TYR A 172 -13.95 -11.50 16.57
CA TYR A 172 -12.71 -10.90 17.03
C TYR A 172 -11.53 -11.77 16.61
N THR A 173 -10.51 -11.17 15.99
CA THR A 173 -9.29 -11.87 15.58
C THR A 173 -8.08 -11.06 16.01
N ASN A 174 -7.19 -11.66 16.80
CA ASN A 174 -5.93 -11.06 17.22
C ASN A 174 -4.77 -11.78 16.53
N THR A 175 -3.82 -11.04 15.98
CA THR A 175 -2.75 -11.59 15.16
C THR A 175 -1.44 -10.85 15.38
N LEU A 176 -0.43 -11.56 15.91
CA LEU A 176 0.95 -11.08 15.92
C LEU A 176 1.51 -11.07 14.50
N ILE A 177 2.24 -10.03 14.09
CA ILE A 177 2.77 -9.95 12.73
C ILE A 177 3.94 -10.92 12.49
N SER A 178 4.87 -11.03 13.44
CA SER A 178 6.05 -11.89 13.31
C SER A 178 6.42 -12.60 14.59
N GLN A 179 6.99 -13.80 14.44
CA GLN A 179 7.59 -14.58 15.53
C GLN A 179 9.04 -14.14 15.80
N ASN A 180 9.79 -13.82 14.75
CA ASN A 180 11.18 -13.38 14.85
C ASN A 180 11.52 -12.35 13.76
N LEU A 181 12.38 -11.39 14.08
CA LEU A 181 12.97 -10.44 13.16
C LEU A 181 14.46 -10.27 13.48
N GLU A 182 15.31 -10.58 12.51
CA GLU A 182 16.75 -10.39 12.63
C GLU A 182 17.25 -9.49 11.51
N LEU A 183 17.82 -8.34 11.88
CA LEU A 183 18.37 -7.36 10.95
C LEU A 183 19.87 -7.26 11.15
N TYR A 184 20.63 -7.63 10.12
CA TYR A 184 22.08 -7.66 10.10
C TYR A 184 22.69 -6.49 9.31
N TRP A 185 21.86 -5.61 8.76
CA TRP A 185 22.33 -4.38 8.13
C TRP A 185 22.85 -3.42 9.19
N ASP A 186 24.11 -3.04 9.07
CA ASP A 186 24.70 -2.03 9.95
C ASP A 186 24.29 -0.61 9.49
N LYS A 187 23.99 0.23 10.47
CA LYS A 187 23.51 1.61 10.31
C LYS A 187 24.60 2.55 9.80
N HIS A 188 25.86 2.14 9.92
CA HIS A 188 27.05 2.91 9.55
C HIS A 188 27.79 2.33 8.35
N SER A 189 27.33 1.18 7.84
CA SER A 189 27.92 0.54 6.68
C SER A 189 27.73 1.39 5.43
N SER A 190 28.84 1.58 4.71
CA SER A 190 28.87 2.26 3.41
C SER A 190 28.01 1.53 2.37
N PRO A 191 27.61 2.18 1.26
CA PRO A 191 26.79 1.57 0.19
C PRO A 191 27.37 0.30 -0.44
N ASP A 192 28.67 0.04 -0.22
CA ASP A 192 29.40 -1.10 -0.78
C ASP A 192 29.59 -2.25 0.21
N GLN A 193 29.09 -2.11 1.45
CA GLN A 193 29.33 -3.07 2.52
C GLN A 193 28.13 -4.00 2.71
N TYR A 194 28.25 -5.19 2.14
CA TYR A 194 27.34 -6.30 2.33
C TYR A 194 27.51 -6.90 3.73
N SER A 195 26.39 -7.23 4.38
CA SER A 195 26.43 -8.02 5.62
C SER A 195 26.81 -9.47 5.32
N LEU A 196 27.46 -10.14 6.28
CA LEU A 196 27.76 -11.57 6.17
C LEU A 196 26.50 -12.45 6.29
N LEU A 197 25.45 -11.93 6.92
CA LEU A 197 24.19 -12.63 7.16
C LEU A 197 23.03 -11.88 6.50
N ASP A 198 22.06 -12.65 5.99
CA ASP A 198 20.84 -12.07 5.45
C ASP A 198 19.91 -11.61 6.55
N SER A 199 19.39 -10.38 6.42
CA SER A 199 18.29 -9.92 7.27
C SER A 199 17.00 -10.65 6.89
N TYR A 200 16.21 -11.05 7.86
CA TYR A 200 14.98 -11.80 7.62
C TYR A 200 13.92 -11.58 8.71
N VAL A 201 12.69 -11.96 8.37
CA VAL A 201 11.58 -12.08 9.31
C VAL A 201 10.97 -13.48 9.21
N VAL A 202 10.56 -14.04 10.34
CA VAL A 202 9.66 -15.21 10.39
C VAL A 202 8.28 -14.71 10.77
N LEU A 203 7.34 -14.78 9.82
CA LEU A 203 5.95 -14.37 10.06
C LEU A 203 5.27 -15.37 11.01
N SER A 204 4.29 -14.90 11.78
CA SER A 204 3.36 -15.83 12.43
C SER A 204 2.57 -16.60 11.38
N GLU A 205 2.04 -17.74 11.76
CA GLU A 205 1.23 -18.57 10.86
C GLU A 205 -0.07 -17.85 10.49
N GLU A 206 -0.74 -17.28 11.48
CA GLU A 206 -1.98 -16.55 11.33
C GLU A 206 -1.79 -15.32 10.43
N PHE A 207 -0.66 -14.62 10.56
CA PHE A 207 -0.39 -13.46 9.71
C PHE A 207 -0.01 -13.85 8.28
N PHE A 208 0.74 -14.94 8.10
CA PHE A 208 1.02 -15.48 6.77
C PHE A 208 -0.29 -15.85 6.05
N ASP A 209 -1.18 -16.57 6.73
CA ASP A 209 -2.48 -16.95 6.19
C ASP A 209 -3.40 -15.75 5.96
N PHE A 210 -3.37 -14.78 6.87
CA PHE A 210 -4.07 -13.51 6.71
C PHE A 210 -3.64 -12.79 5.44
N LEU A 211 -2.33 -12.62 5.18
CA LEU A 211 -1.82 -11.96 3.98
C LEU A 211 -2.13 -12.73 2.70
N LYS A 212 -2.02 -14.07 2.74
CA LYS A 212 -2.41 -14.96 1.65
C LYS A 212 -3.91 -14.88 1.33
N SER A 213 -4.75 -14.54 2.31
CA SER A 213 -6.19 -14.46 2.13
C SER A 213 -6.60 -13.24 1.28
N ARG A 214 -7.46 -13.46 0.28
CA ARG A 214 -8.07 -12.41 -0.57
C ARG A 214 -7.04 -11.36 -1.06
N PRO A 215 -6.00 -11.77 -1.80
CA PRO A 215 -5.02 -10.84 -2.34
C PRO A 215 -5.67 -10.00 -3.44
N VAL A 216 -5.50 -8.69 -3.37
CA VAL A 216 -5.92 -7.72 -4.38
C VAL A 216 -4.72 -7.44 -5.28
N PRO A 217 -4.77 -7.77 -6.57
CA PRO A 217 -3.67 -7.50 -7.48
C PRO A 217 -3.51 -5.99 -7.69
N VAL A 218 -2.28 -5.52 -7.65
CA VAL A 218 -1.89 -4.11 -7.83
C VAL A 218 -0.72 -4.00 -8.80
N ASP A 219 -0.52 -2.80 -9.34
CA ASP A 219 0.54 -2.48 -10.29
C ASP A 219 1.70 -1.79 -9.55
N LEU A 220 2.83 -2.49 -9.44
CA LEU A 220 4.03 -1.99 -8.78
C LEU A 220 4.60 -0.76 -9.50
N GLY A 221 4.44 -0.66 -10.83
CA GLY A 221 4.84 0.51 -11.60
C GLY A 221 4.06 1.76 -11.22
N VAL A 222 2.74 1.64 -11.04
CA VAL A 222 1.89 2.74 -10.54
C VAL A 222 2.29 3.12 -9.12
N LEU A 223 2.47 2.15 -8.23
CA LEU A 223 2.90 2.39 -6.84
C LEU A 223 4.24 3.13 -6.77
N ARG A 224 5.22 2.76 -7.60
CA ARG A 224 6.53 3.44 -7.69
C ARG A 224 6.41 4.92 -8.05
N LYS A 225 5.42 5.30 -8.86
CA LYS A 225 5.13 6.72 -9.17
C LYS A 225 4.40 7.44 -8.05
N LEU A 226 3.58 6.72 -7.28
CA LEU A 226 2.80 7.28 -6.17
C LEU A 226 3.53 7.31 -4.82
N LYS A 227 4.70 6.64 -4.70
CA LYS A 227 5.51 6.47 -3.47
C LYS A 227 5.85 7.75 -2.70
N SER A 228 5.67 8.92 -3.31
CA SER A 228 5.86 10.23 -2.67
C SER A 228 4.65 10.71 -1.84
N SER A 229 3.57 9.94 -1.78
CA SER A 229 2.36 10.29 -1.03
C SER A 229 1.65 9.07 -0.48
N ALA A 230 1.64 8.93 0.84
CA ALA A 230 0.96 7.85 1.54
C ALA A 230 -0.54 7.80 1.19
N MET A 231 -1.20 8.96 1.18
CA MET A 231 -2.60 9.09 0.77
C MET A 231 -2.84 8.68 -0.69
N ALA A 232 -1.90 8.93 -1.61
CA ALA A 232 -2.05 8.49 -3.00
C ALA A 232 -1.88 6.98 -3.14
N LEU A 233 -0.98 6.36 -2.37
CA LEU A 233 -0.84 4.90 -2.31
C LEU A 233 -2.14 4.27 -1.78
N ASP A 234 -2.65 4.75 -0.65
CA ASP A 234 -3.88 4.23 -0.05
C ASP A 234 -5.06 4.40 -0.99
N LEU A 235 -5.23 5.58 -1.59
CA LEU A 235 -6.32 5.85 -2.53
C LEU A 235 -6.26 4.91 -3.73
N TYR A 236 -5.06 4.70 -4.28
CA TYR A 236 -4.86 3.80 -5.43
C TYR A 236 -5.27 2.37 -5.10
N VAL A 237 -4.79 1.82 -3.99
CA VAL A 237 -5.08 0.43 -3.61
C VAL A 237 -6.56 0.29 -3.21
N TRP A 238 -7.11 1.27 -2.49
CA TRP A 238 -8.52 1.33 -2.12
C TRP A 238 -9.45 1.38 -3.33
N LEU A 239 -9.13 2.19 -4.35
CA LEU A 239 -9.88 2.24 -5.60
C LEU A 239 -9.71 0.96 -6.41
N THR A 240 -8.52 0.38 -6.46
CA THR A 240 -8.29 -0.89 -7.17
C THR A 240 -9.16 -2.00 -6.61
N HIS A 241 -9.26 -2.10 -5.27
CA HIS A 241 -10.15 -3.06 -4.60
C HIS A 241 -11.63 -2.75 -4.89
N ARG A 242 -12.07 -1.49 -4.78
CA ARG A 242 -13.48 -1.12 -4.97
C ARG A 242 -13.95 -1.17 -6.42
N ALA A 243 -13.08 -0.83 -7.37
CA ALA A 243 -13.37 -0.88 -8.81
C ALA A 243 -13.83 -2.27 -9.25
N PHE A 244 -13.27 -3.32 -8.64
CA PHE A 244 -13.65 -4.71 -8.93
C PHE A 244 -15.11 -5.04 -8.57
N TYR A 245 -15.69 -4.37 -7.58
CA TYR A 245 -17.04 -4.65 -7.09
C TYR A 245 -18.07 -3.54 -7.42
N ALA A 246 -17.62 -2.37 -7.86
CA ALA A 246 -18.47 -1.22 -8.14
C ALA A 246 -19.34 -1.44 -9.40
N ARG A 247 -20.59 -1.88 -9.21
CA ARG A 247 -21.57 -2.05 -10.31
C ARG A 247 -22.39 -0.81 -10.63
N ARG A 248 -22.50 0.11 -9.68
CA ARG A 248 -23.23 1.38 -9.80
C ARG A 248 -22.44 2.51 -9.13
N PRO A 249 -22.67 3.76 -9.51
CA PRO A 249 -22.04 4.88 -8.84
C PRO A 249 -22.44 4.94 -7.36
N PHE A 250 -21.49 5.27 -6.49
CA PHE A 250 -21.74 5.48 -5.07
C PHE A 250 -20.93 6.65 -4.53
N ILE A 251 -21.38 7.21 -3.41
CA ILE A 251 -20.73 8.33 -2.73
C ILE A 251 -20.18 7.84 -1.41
N VAL A 252 -18.94 8.19 -1.11
CA VAL A 252 -18.34 8.02 0.22
C VAL A 252 -18.21 9.40 0.86
N PRO A 253 -18.99 9.69 1.91
CA PRO A 253 -18.89 10.94 2.66
C PRO A 253 -17.49 11.17 3.23
N VAL A 254 -17.13 12.42 3.49
CA VAL A 254 -15.80 12.76 4.04
C VAL A 254 -15.53 12.11 5.41
N PRO A 255 -16.47 12.11 6.38
CA PRO A 255 -16.25 11.42 7.65
C PRO A 255 -15.89 9.94 7.46
N ALA A 256 -16.66 9.23 6.64
CA ALA A 256 -16.40 7.82 6.32
C ALA A 256 -15.07 7.58 5.57
N LEU A 257 -14.58 8.56 4.79
CA LEU A 257 -13.23 8.51 4.24
C LEU A 257 -12.18 8.73 5.34
N MET A 258 -12.41 9.66 6.25
CA MET A 258 -11.46 9.97 7.33
C MET A 258 -11.34 8.79 8.32
N GLU A 259 -12.41 8.05 8.57
CA GLU A 259 -12.41 6.84 9.42
C GLU A 259 -11.62 5.66 8.81
N GLN A 260 -11.53 5.59 7.48
CA GLN A 260 -10.87 4.49 6.75
C GLN A 260 -9.40 4.78 6.43
N PHE A 261 -9.06 6.06 6.30
CA PHE A 261 -7.74 6.50 5.86
C PHE A 261 -6.91 7.02 7.05
N GLY A 262 -5.58 7.00 6.91
CA GLY A 262 -4.62 7.22 7.99
C GLY A 262 -4.51 8.64 8.56
N THR A 263 -5.60 9.41 8.60
CA THR A 263 -5.62 10.80 9.06
C THR A 263 -5.99 10.89 10.54
N SER A 264 -5.19 11.60 11.33
CA SER A 264 -5.50 11.91 12.74
C SER A 264 -6.35 13.18 12.91
N LEU A 265 -7.04 13.58 11.84
CA LEU A 265 -7.85 14.79 11.82
C LEU A 265 -9.27 14.42 12.27
N ASP A 266 -9.95 15.35 12.92
CA ASP A 266 -11.29 15.14 13.45
C ASP A 266 -12.34 15.13 12.31
N PRO A 267 -13.08 14.03 12.08
CA PRO A 267 -14.11 13.95 11.05
C PRO A 267 -15.33 14.85 11.33
N ASP A 268 -15.56 15.24 12.58
CA ASP A 268 -16.66 16.12 12.97
C ASP A 268 -16.31 17.60 12.77
N ASP A 269 -15.02 17.95 12.85
CA ASP A 269 -14.55 19.30 12.55
C ASP A 269 -14.63 19.63 11.05
N SER A 270 -15.15 20.82 10.74
CA SER A 270 -15.33 21.26 9.34
C SER A 270 -14.04 21.74 8.67
N GLY A 271 -13.11 22.27 9.45
CA GLY A 271 -11.78 22.70 9.00
C GLY A 271 -10.92 21.50 8.63
N ASP A 272 -10.92 20.48 9.47
CA ASP A 272 -10.21 19.22 9.31
C ASP A 272 -10.70 18.44 8.10
N ARG A 273 -12.02 18.32 7.91
CA ARG A 273 -12.61 17.78 6.68
C ARG A 273 -12.12 18.52 5.42
N ARG A 274 -11.98 19.85 5.49
CA ARG A 274 -11.47 20.66 4.37
C ARG A 274 -9.99 20.40 4.11
N ILE A 275 -9.18 20.28 5.15
CA ILE A 275 -7.75 19.95 5.05
C ILE A 275 -7.57 18.55 4.43
N PHE A 276 -8.32 17.56 4.92
CA PHE A 276 -8.32 16.21 4.39
C PHE A 276 -8.67 16.21 2.90
N MET A 277 -9.78 16.83 2.51
CA MET A 277 -10.21 16.86 1.11
C MET A 277 -9.28 17.67 0.20
N LYS A 278 -8.58 18.68 0.73
CA LYS A 278 -7.51 19.38 0.00
C LYS A 278 -6.36 18.43 -0.32
N ASN A 279 -5.95 17.59 0.63
CA ASN A 279 -4.91 16.58 0.41
C ASN A 279 -5.39 15.45 -0.50
N MET A 280 -6.64 14.99 -0.31
CA MET A 280 -7.25 13.95 -1.15
C MET A 280 -7.30 14.38 -2.61
N ARG A 281 -7.67 15.64 -2.89
CA ARG A 281 -7.63 16.18 -4.27
C ARG A 281 -6.23 16.16 -4.87
N LYS A 282 -5.18 16.41 -4.08
CA LYS A 282 -3.78 16.28 -4.56
C LYS A 282 -3.44 14.81 -4.85
N ALA A 283 -3.90 13.89 -4.02
CA ALA A 283 -3.72 12.45 -4.23
C ALA A 283 -4.41 11.97 -5.52
N VAL A 284 -5.68 12.36 -5.73
CA VAL A 284 -6.43 12.11 -6.97
C VAL A 284 -5.67 12.65 -8.18
N LYS A 285 -5.19 13.89 -8.13
CA LYS A 285 -4.39 14.48 -9.23
C LYS A 285 -3.10 13.71 -9.52
N LYS A 286 -2.42 13.19 -8.50
CA LYS A 286 -1.22 12.36 -8.69
C LYS A 286 -1.58 11.02 -9.34
N MET A 287 -2.64 10.38 -8.85
CA MET A 287 -3.12 9.09 -9.36
C MET A 287 -3.59 9.19 -10.82
N HIS A 288 -4.33 10.24 -11.16
CA HIS A 288 -4.83 10.45 -12.53
C HIS A 288 -3.70 10.48 -13.57
N LYS A 289 -2.53 11.05 -13.23
CA LYS A 289 -1.38 11.09 -14.14
C LYS A 289 -0.86 9.71 -14.53
N VAL A 290 -1.02 8.72 -13.65
CA VAL A 290 -0.43 7.38 -13.80
C VAL A 290 -1.47 6.32 -14.11
N TRP A 291 -2.74 6.59 -13.81
CA TRP A 291 -3.87 5.70 -14.07
C TRP A 291 -5.04 6.48 -14.69
N PRO A 292 -5.05 6.67 -16.03
CA PRO A 292 -5.99 7.55 -16.72
C PRO A 292 -7.48 7.21 -16.53
N GLU A 293 -7.80 5.93 -16.30
CA GLU A 293 -9.17 5.46 -15.98
C GLU A 293 -9.76 6.15 -14.75
N THR A 294 -8.94 6.78 -13.89
CA THR A 294 -9.42 7.54 -12.72
C THR A 294 -9.73 9.02 -13.02
N SER A 295 -9.76 9.41 -14.30
CA SER A 295 -10.06 10.78 -14.69
C SER A 295 -11.40 11.28 -14.18
N GLU A 296 -11.44 12.56 -13.79
CA GLU A 296 -12.67 13.29 -13.50
C GLU A 296 -13.55 13.45 -14.75
N GLU A 297 -12.95 13.37 -15.94
CA GLU A 297 -13.61 13.32 -17.25
C GLU A 297 -12.70 12.56 -18.22
N LEU A 298 -13.11 11.37 -18.68
CA LEU A 298 -12.41 10.64 -19.73
C LEU A 298 -12.53 11.40 -21.06
N LYS A 299 -11.67 11.10 -22.05
CA LYS A 299 -11.81 11.65 -23.42
C LYS A 299 -13.19 11.37 -24.05
N THR A 300 -13.92 10.41 -23.50
CA THR A 300 -15.29 10.01 -23.86
C THR A 300 -16.38 10.81 -23.13
N GLY A 301 -16.05 11.71 -22.20
CA GLY A 301 -16.99 12.43 -21.34
C GLY A 301 -17.45 11.65 -20.10
N GLU A 302 -17.02 10.40 -19.94
CA GLU A 302 -17.39 9.56 -18.78
C GLU A 302 -16.58 9.95 -17.53
N LYS A 303 -17.27 10.15 -16.40
CA LYS A 303 -16.62 10.34 -15.09
C LYS A 303 -16.42 8.99 -14.41
N LYS A 304 -15.21 8.72 -13.91
CA LYS A 304 -14.91 7.49 -13.17
C LYS A 304 -14.68 7.75 -11.68
N LEU A 305 -14.08 8.88 -11.35
CA LEU A 305 -13.89 9.35 -9.99
C LEU A 305 -14.14 10.85 -9.93
N GLU A 306 -14.89 11.32 -8.95
CA GLU A 306 -15.19 12.74 -8.80
C GLU A 306 -15.01 13.18 -7.35
N VAL A 307 -14.21 14.23 -7.15
CA VAL A 307 -14.10 14.91 -5.85
C VAL A 307 -15.26 15.88 -5.71
N LEU A 308 -16.25 15.54 -4.88
CA LEU A 308 -17.48 16.33 -4.79
C LEU A 308 -17.21 17.74 -4.21
N PRO A 309 -17.91 18.78 -4.73
CA PRO A 309 -17.74 20.14 -4.28
C PRO A 309 -18.17 20.29 -2.81
N ARG A 310 -17.67 21.36 -2.17
CA ARG A 310 -17.98 21.71 -0.76
C ARG A 310 -17.69 20.59 0.24
N GLY A 311 -16.78 19.67 -0.07
CA GLY A 311 -16.38 18.60 0.85
C GLY A 311 -17.47 17.57 1.09
N LYS A 312 -18.30 17.27 0.09
CA LYS A 312 -19.34 16.24 0.22
C LYS A 312 -18.81 14.80 0.14
N GLY A 313 -17.56 14.60 -0.27
CA GLY A 313 -16.91 13.29 -0.33
C GLY A 313 -16.33 12.95 -1.70
N LEU A 314 -16.18 11.66 -1.95
CA LEU A 314 -15.79 11.11 -3.25
C LEU A 314 -16.95 10.37 -3.88
N ARG A 315 -17.21 10.62 -5.15
CA ARG A 315 -18.12 9.79 -5.96
C ARG A 315 -17.28 8.86 -6.83
N VAL A 316 -17.54 7.57 -6.70
CA VAL A 316 -16.85 6.51 -7.44
C VAL A 316 -17.86 5.89 -8.40
N PHE A 317 -17.54 5.88 -9.68
CA PHE A 317 -18.34 5.23 -10.73
C PHE A 317 -17.73 3.86 -11.08
N PRO A 318 -18.49 2.97 -11.73
CA PRO A 318 -17.94 1.73 -12.28
C PRO A 318 -16.76 2.01 -13.21
N MET A 319 -15.60 1.41 -12.92
CA MET A 319 -14.36 1.59 -13.67
C MET A 319 -13.61 0.26 -13.79
N ASN A 320 -12.75 0.16 -14.79
CA ASN A 320 -11.85 -0.99 -14.90
C ASN A 320 -10.85 -0.97 -13.72
N PRO A 321 -10.57 -2.11 -13.07
CA PRO A 321 -9.53 -2.17 -12.05
C PRO A 321 -8.16 -1.91 -12.67
N SER A 322 -7.21 -1.40 -11.88
CA SER A 322 -5.84 -1.10 -12.33
C SER A 322 -5.14 -2.35 -12.87
N VAL A 323 -5.47 -3.51 -12.32
CA VAL A 323 -5.03 -4.81 -12.82
C VAL A 323 -6.27 -5.56 -13.30
N PRO A 324 -6.55 -5.57 -14.63
CA PRO A 324 -7.68 -6.32 -15.17
C PRO A 324 -7.45 -7.82 -15.05
N PRO A 325 -8.51 -8.64 -14.90
CA PRO A 325 -8.36 -10.09 -14.92
C PRO A 325 -7.67 -10.54 -16.21
N LYS A 326 -6.73 -11.48 -16.10
CA LYS A 326 -6.08 -12.10 -17.26
C LYS A 326 -7.17 -12.68 -18.15
N LYS A 327 -7.36 -12.13 -19.36
CA LYS A 327 -8.29 -12.68 -20.34
C LYS A 327 -7.87 -14.12 -20.59
N SER A 328 -8.68 -15.10 -20.19
CA SER A 328 -8.37 -16.48 -20.54
C SER A 328 -8.39 -16.57 -22.06
N SER A 329 -7.32 -17.11 -22.65
CA SER A 329 -7.36 -17.53 -24.03
C SER A 329 -8.38 -18.67 -24.10
N ARG A 330 -9.66 -18.34 -24.32
CA ARG A 330 -10.63 -19.33 -24.80
C ARG A 330 -10.13 -19.77 -26.16
N THR A 331 -9.29 -20.80 -26.18
CA THR A 331 -9.17 -21.69 -27.34
C THR A 331 -10.60 -22.09 -27.67
N LYS A 332 -11.14 -21.53 -28.75
CA LYS A 332 -12.37 -22.01 -29.35
C LYS A 332 -12.12 -23.48 -29.69
N LYS A 333 -12.53 -24.41 -28.82
CA LYS A 333 -12.65 -25.82 -29.20
C LYS A 333 -13.48 -25.81 -30.48
N PRO A 334 -12.99 -26.39 -31.59
CA PRO A 334 -13.79 -26.46 -32.80
C PRO A 334 -15.09 -27.19 -32.43
N ARG A 335 -16.22 -26.58 -32.79
CA ARG A 335 -17.52 -27.26 -32.73
C ARG A 335 -17.36 -28.53 -33.56
N ARG A 336 -17.30 -29.69 -32.90
CA ARG A 336 -17.55 -30.96 -33.57
C ARG A 336 -18.96 -30.85 -34.15
N ARG A 337 -19.06 -30.70 -35.47
CA ARG A 337 -20.28 -30.99 -36.20
C ARG A 337 -20.45 -32.51 -36.08
N GLY A 338 -21.42 -32.92 -35.28
CA GLY A 338 -22.04 -34.23 -35.36
C GLY A 338 -23.26 -34.14 -36.24
#